data_AF-A0A520IJA4-F1
#
_entry.id   AF-A0A520IJA4-F1
#
_cell.length_a   1.000
_cell.length_b   1.000
_cell.length_c   1.000
_cell.angle_alpha   90.00
_cell.angle_beta   90.00
_cell.angle_gamma   90.00
#
_symmetry.space_group_name_H-M   'P 1'
#
loop_
_entity.id
_entity.type
_entity.pdbx_description
1 polymer ?
#
loop_
_entity_poly.entity_id
_entity_poly.type
_entity_poly.pdbx_seq_one_letter_code
_entity_poly.pdbx_strand_id
1 'polypeptide(L)'
;MDADAIIIGAGACGLMCAVQAGYLGKKVIILEKGSKAGAKILISGGGRCNYTNLYSTDEQFISDNKHFSKSAFKQWTVADTISFFEIYGISGKEKTLGQLFPDGKNAKDVVDVLTSLCDELGQDLLLNANVLDVVKLDEGFEVQYEKGDERNILTASKVIVATGGLPIPKMGASDFALKLARRYELNIVETAPALVPLTITGKDEEWYAQLSGNTIFCEVSTEEISFEENLLFTHWGLSGPSILQISSFWRPGKTITINLLPHYDVTVLIEEERKINGKILLSTLLGRFYTRKFTDAMGKFLPLDKQVANLTKADLETIHKILHEFRVKPAGDKGYDKAEVMRGGIDTDELSSKTMECKKIPGLFFGGECVDVTGWLGGYNFQWAWASGFVIAQNI
;
A
#
# COMPACT_ATOMS: atom_id res chain seq x y z
N MET A 1 12.89 -30.13 -18.63
CA MET A 1 12.44 -29.00 -17.80
C MET A 1 12.09 -29.54 -16.44
N ASP A 2 12.50 -28.84 -15.38
CA ASP A 2 12.36 -29.27 -13.99
C ASP A 2 10.94 -29.06 -13.44
N ALA A 3 10.21 -28.10 -14.04
CA ALA A 3 8.83 -27.75 -13.71
C ALA A 3 8.12 -27.12 -14.92
N ASP A 4 6.78 -26.99 -14.85
CA ASP A 4 6.00 -26.24 -15.84
C ASP A 4 6.36 -24.74 -15.79
N ALA A 5 6.58 -24.22 -14.57
CA ALA A 5 7.04 -22.87 -14.35
C ALA A 5 7.91 -22.72 -13.09
N ILE A 6 8.75 -21.68 -13.08
CA ILE A 6 9.51 -21.24 -11.89
C ILE A 6 8.97 -19.89 -11.43
N ILE A 7 8.64 -19.77 -10.16
CA ILE A 7 8.16 -18.55 -9.52
C ILE A 7 9.28 -17.96 -8.66
N ILE A 8 9.59 -16.68 -8.86
CA ILE A 8 10.63 -15.97 -8.11
C ILE A 8 9.94 -15.03 -7.11
N GLY A 9 10.04 -15.38 -5.83
CA GLY A 9 9.42 -14.70 -4.70
C GLY A 9 8.20 -15.45 -4.14
N ALA A 10 8.27 -15.84 -2.87
CA ALA A 10 7.17 -16.47 -2.12
C ALA A 10 6.37 -15.41 -1.33
N GLY A 11 6.10 -14.27 -1.96
CA GLY A 11 5.17 -13.25 -1.45
C GLY A 11 3.72 -13.58 -1.78
N ALA A 12 2.83 -12.60 -1.56
CA ALA A 12 1.39 -12.75 -1.82
C ALA A 12 1.08 -13.24 -3.25
N CYS A 13 1.61 -12.57 -4.27
CA CYS A 13 1.38 -12.94 -5.66
C CYS A 13 1.96 -14.33 -5.99
N GLY A 14 3.18 -14.61 -5.55
CA GLY A 14 3.86 -15.88 -5.87
C GLY A 14 3.19 -17.08 -5.21
N LEU A 15 2.80 -16.97 -3.94
CA LEU A 15 2.09 -18.02 -3.23
C LEU A 15 0.70 -18.28 -3.82
N MET A 16 -0.08 -17.22 -4.10
CA MET A 16 -1.37 -17.38 -4.76
C MET A 16 -1.22 -18.04 -6.14
N CYS A 17 -0.23 -17.61 -6.92
CA CYS A 17 0.06 -18.19 -8.22
C CYS A 17 0.39 -19.69 -8.12
N ALA A 18 1.22 -20.09 -7.17
CA ALA A 18 1.58 -21.49 -6.96
C ALA A 18 0.38 -22.36 -6.55
N VAL A 19 -0.45 -21.89 -5.61
CA VAL A 19 -1.67 -22.61 -5.19
C VAL A 19 -2.61 -22.79 -6.38
N GLN A 20 -2.86 -21.73 -7.14
CA GLN A 20 -3.78 -21.78 -8.28
C GLN A 20 -3.22 -22.66 -9.42
N ALA A 21 -1.90 -22.66 -9.63
CA ALA A 21 -1.24 -23.56 -10.57
C ALA A 21 -1.41 -25.03 -10.14
N GLY A 22 -1.31 -25.32 -8.85
CA GLY A 22 -1.55 -26.64 -8.29
C GLY A 22 -2.97 -27.15 -8.52
N TYR A 23 -4.00 -26.31 -8.37
CA TYR A 23 -5.39 -26.69 -8.72
C TYR A 23 -5.58 -27.02 -10.20
N LEU A 24 -4.75 -26.45 -11.08
CA LEU A 24 -4.72 -26.75 -12.52
C LEU A 24 -3.88 -28.00 -12.85
N GLY A 25 -3.32 -28.68 -11.84
CA GLY A 25 -2.45 -29.84 -12.01
C GLY A 25 -1.06 -29.50 -12.55
N LYS A 26 -0.64 -28.23 -12.46
CA LYS A 26 0.69 -27.77 -12.86
C LYS A 26 1.68 -27.94 -11.72
N LYS A 27 2.92 -28.27 -12.07
CA LYS A 27 4.04 -28.32 -11.14
C LYS A 27 4.86 -27.04 -11.26
N VAL A 28 4.98 -26.30 -10.16
CA VAL A 28 5.86 -25.12 -10.06
C VAL A 28 6.92 -25.27 -8.97
N ILE A 29 8.04 -24.57 -9.17
CA ILE A 29 9.09 -24.41 -8.15
C ILE A 29 9.12 -22.93 -7.75
N ILE A 30 9.00 -22.65 -6.46
CA ILE A 30 9.02 -21.30 -5.90
C ILE A 30 10.39 -21.06 -5.26
N LEU A 31 11.09 -20.02 -5.70
CA LEU A 31 12.39 -19.60 -5.15
C LEU A 31 12.20 -18.35 -4.28
N GLU A 32 12.49 -18.46 -2.99
CA GLU A 32 12.41 -17.35 -2.04
C GLU A 32 13.76 -17.07 -1.39
N LYS A 33 14.21 -15.82 -1.49
CA LYS A 33 15.48 -15.37 -0.93
C LYS A 33 15.50 -15.44 0.60
N GLY A 34 14.39 -15.10 1.24
CA GLY A 34 14.23 -15.11 2.68
C GLY A 34 14.17 -16.51 3.28
N SER A 35 14.35 -16.56 4.60
CA SER A 35 14.22 -17.79 5.39
C SER A 35 12.77 -18.17 5.69
N LYS A 36 11.79 -17.35 5.25
CA LYS A 36 10.35 -17.56 5.43
C LYS A 36 9.60 -17.02 4.22
N ALA A 37 8.56 -17.73 3.80
CA ALA A 37 7.58 -17.21 2.85
C ALA A 37 6.69 -16.15 3.50
N GLY A 38 6.07 -15.29 2.67
CA GLY A 38 5.05 -14.36 3.11
C GLY A 38 5.52 -13.27 4.09
N ALA A 39 6.82 -12.92 4.12
CA ALA A 39 7.36 -11.99 5.12
C ALA A 39 6.60 -10.65 5.22
N LYS A 40 6.20 -10.06 4.08
CA LYS A 40 5.34 -8.85 4.06
C LYS A 40 3.92 -9.11 4.55
N ILE A 41 3.34 -10.29 4.27
CA ILE A 41 2.02 -10.68 4.81
C ILE A 41 2.09 -10.68 6.34
N LEU A 42 3.11 -11.33 6.92
CA LEU A 42 3.27 -11.51 8.37
C LEU A 42 3.29 -10.20 9.17
N ILE A 43 3.80 -9.10 8.58
CA ILE A 43 3.85 -7.80 9.27
C ILE A 43 2.70 -6.85 8.90
N SER A 44 1.94 -7.17 7.86
CA SER A 44 0.90 -6.29 7.33
C SER A 44 -0.27 -6.12 8.29
N GLY A 45 -0.92 -4.96 8.24
CA GLY A 45 -2.08 -4.68 9.10
C GLY A 45 -1.78 -4.79 10.60
N GLY A 46 -0.53 -4.55 11.01
CA GLY A 46 -0.06 -4.74 12.39
C GLY A 46 0.02 -6.22 12.79
N GLY A 47 0.35 -7.11 11.85
CA GLY A 47 0.40 -8.56 12.07
C GLY A 47 -0.94 -9.28 11.96
N ARG A 48 -2.01 -8.56 11.62
CA ARG A 48 -3.35 -9.14 11.44
C ARG A 48 -3.65 -9.48 9.99
N CYS A 49 -2.94 -8.89 9.02
CA CYS A 49 -3.21 -8.97 7.58
C CYS A 49 -4.54 -8.33 7.18
N ASN A 50 -4.48 -7.16 6.55
CA ASN A 50 -5.64 -6.58 5.86
C ASN A 50 -5.71 -7.19 4.45
N TYR A 51 -6.29 -8.38 4.32
CA TYR A 51 -6.05 -9.26 3.18
C TYR A 51 -6.81 -8.86 1.91
N THR A 52 -7.86 -8.05 2.01
CA THR A 52 -8.56 -7.46 0.87
C THR A 52 -9.41 -6.25 1.31
N ASN A 53 -10.04 -5.58 0.35
CA ASN A 53 -11.03 -4.53 0.60
C ASN A 53 -12.32 -4.79 -0.18
N LEU A 54 -13.47 -4.69 0.50
CA LEU A 54 -14.81 -4.83 -0.09
C LEU A 54 -15.07 -3.90 -1.28
N TYR A 55 -14.37 -2.76 -1.33
CA TYR A 55 -14.54 -1.73 -2.35
C TYR A 55 -13.44 -1.76 -3.42
N SER A 56 -12.66 -2.83 -3.52
CA SER A 56 -11.59 -2.92 -4.53
C SER A 56 -12.17 -2.96 -5.95
N THR A 57 -11.93 -1.88 -6.69
CA THR A 57 -12.10 -1.79 -8.15
C THR A 57 -10.82 -1.22 -8.77
N ASP A 58 -10.75 -1.07 -10.09
CA ASP A 58 -9.59 -0.43 -10.73
C ASP A 58 -9.38 1.03 -10.31
N GLU A 59 -10.40 1.70 -9.78
CA GLU A 59 -10.33 3.12 -9.40
C GLU A 59 -9.45 3.38 -8.15
N GLN A 60 -9.24 2.37 -7.31
CA GLN A 60 -8.41 2.48 -6.09
C GLN A 60 -6.93 2.14 -6.35
N PHE A 61 -6.50 2.14 -7.62
CA PHE A 61 -5.13 1.84 -8.02
C PHE A 61 -4.53 2.98 -8.84
N ILE A 62 -3.27 3.28 -8.56
CA ILE A 62 -2.44 4.23 -9.27
C ILE A 62 -1.60 3.44 -10.27
N SER A 63 -1.67 3.84 -11.54
CA SER A 63 -0.91 3.29 -12.67
C SER A 63 -0.91 4.32 -13.78
N ASP A 64 0.15 4.36 -14.59
CA ASP A 64 0.15 5.15 -15.84
C ASP A 64 -0.90 4.62 -16.83
N ASN A 65 -1.23 3.31 -16.77
CA ASN A 65 -2.35 2.70 -17.48
C ASN A 65 -3.50 2.34 -16.53
N LYS A 66 -4.43 3.28 -16.34
CA LYS A 66 -5.63 3.14 -15.49
C LYS A 66 -6.56 1.99 -15.88
N HIS A 67 -6.37 1.31 -17.00
CA HIS A 67 -7.24 0.22 -17.45
C HIS A 67 -6.61 -1.16 -17.31
N PHE A 68 -5.32 -1.23 -16.98
CA PHE A 68 -4.58 -2.49 -16.94
C PHE A 68 -5.17 -3.51 -15.95
N SER A 69 -5.45 -3.08 -14.71
CA SER A 69 -5.93 -3.96 -13.63
C SER A 69 -7.37 -4.46 -13.81
N LYS A 70 -8.18 -3.81 -14.66
CA LYS A 70 -9.59 -4.16 -14.90
C LYS A 70 -9.79 -5.62 -15.30
N SER A 71 -8.90 -6.14 -16.16
CA SER A 71 -9.02 -7.51 -16.65
C SER A 71 -8.69 -8.53 -15.55
N ALA A 72 -7.76 -8.22 -14.65
CA ALA A 72 -7.45 -9.10 -13.53
C ALA A 72 -8.60 -9.14 -12.51
N PHE A 73 -9.18 -7.98 -12.17
CA PHE A 73 -10.30 -7.93 -11.22
C PHE A 73 -11.61 -8.52 -11.75
N LYS A 74 -11.76 -8.69 -13.07
CA LYS A 74 -12.86 -9.46 -13.65
C LYS A 74 -12.64 -10.97 -13.59
N GLN A 75 -11.38 -11.42 -13.57
CA GLN A 75 -11.03 -12.84 -13.51
C GLN A 75 -10.92 -13.36 -12.07
N TRP A 76 -10.51 -12.49 -11.14
CA TRP A 76 -10.43 -12.77 -9.72
C TRP A 76 -10.95 -11.56 -8.93
N THR A 77 -12.20 -11.66 -8.49
CA THR A 77 -12.92 -10.60 -7.80
C THR A 77 -12.58 -10.57 -6.30
N VAL A 78 -13.09 -9.56 -5.59
CA VAL A 78 -13.04 -9.53 -4.12
C VAL A 78 -13.82 -10.70 -3.52
N ALA A 79 -14.97 -11.06 -4.12
CA ALA A 79 -15.77 -12.19 -3.66
C ALA A 79 -14.99 -13.51 -3.79
N ASP A 80 -14.24 -13.70 -4.88
CA ASP A 80 -13.39 -14.89 -5.07
C ASP A 80 -12.29 -14.97 -4.00
N THR A 81 -11.64 -13.83 -3.67
CA THR A 81 -10.68 -13.77 -2.55
C THR A 81 -11.32 -14.16 -1.23
N ILE A 82 -12.50 -13.61 -0.90
CA ILE A 82 -13.21 -13.93 0.35
C ILE A 82 -13.55 -15.41 0.40
N SER A 83 -14.19 -15.94 -0.65
CA SER A 83 -14.58 -17.35 -0.71
C SER A 83 -13.38 -18.29 -0.65
N PHE A 84 -12.27 -17.97 -1.33
CA PHE A 84 -11.04 -18.76 -1.24
C PHE A 84 -10.55 -18.89 0.20
N PHE A 85 -10.41 -17.77 0.92
CA PHE A 85 -9.92 -17.79 2.29
C PHE A 85 -10.93 -18.42 3.27
N GLU A 86 -12.23 -18.22 3.07
CA GLU A 86 -13.28 -18.82 3.90
C GLU A 86 -13.31 -20.35 3.80
N ILE A 87 -13.11 -20.92 2.60
CA ILE A 87 -12.99 -22.37 2.39
C ILE A 87 -11.88 -22.96 3.26
N TYR A 88 -10.80 -22.20 3.47
CA TYR A 88 -9.65 -22.61 4.29
C TYR A 88 -9.69 -22.06 5.73
N GLY A 89 -10.87 -21.67 6.20
CA GLY A 89 -11.11 -21.34 7.61
C GLY A 89 -10.65 -19.93 8.01
N ILE A 90 -10.41 -19.04 7.06
CA ILE A 90 -10.12 -17.62 7.28
C ILE A 90 -11.37 -16.81 6.92
N SER A 91 -12.23 -16.57 7.90
CA SER A 91 -13.38 -15.67 7.76
C SER A 91 -12.97 -14.22 7.97
N GLY A 92 -13.56 -13.30 7.19
CA GLY A 92 -13.26 -11.88 7.26
C GLY A 92 -14.15 -11.11 8.22
N LYS A 93 -13.55 -10.13 8.93
CA LYS A 93 -14.26 -9.10 9.67
C LYS A 93 -13.88 -7.73 9.15
N GLU A 94 -14.89 -6.95 8.78
CA GLU A 94 -14.69 -5.56 8.39
C GLU A 94 -14.25 -4.74 9.61
N LYS A 95 -13.20 -3.94 9.43
CA LYS A 95 -12.79 -2.93 10.41
C LYS A 95 -13.48 -1.60 10.14
N THR A 96 -13.14 -0.98 9.00
CA THR A 96 -13.63 0.33 8.54
C THR A 96 -13.36 0.43 7.05
N LEU A 97 -14.18 1.18 6.31
CA LEU A 97 -13.92 1.49 4.89
C LEU A 97 -13.66 0.24 4.04
N GLY A 98 -14.42 -0.84 4.26
CA GLY A 98 -14.30 -2.08 3.51
C GLY A 98 -13.08 -2.94 3.84
N GLN A 99 -12.20 -2.53 4.76
CA GLN A 99 -10.98 -3.27 5.11
C GLN A 99 -11.31 -4.60 5.78
N LEU A 100 -10.89 -5.72 5.20
CA LEU A 100 -11.11 -7.05 5.76
C LEU A 100 -9.87 -7.61 6.43
N PHE A 101 -10.04 -8.01 7.69
CA PHE A 101 -9.04 -8.72 8.49
C PHE A 101 -9.57 -10.10 8.89
N PRO A 102 -8.73 -11.11 9.07
CA PRO A 102 -9.15 -12.39 9.63
C PRO A 102 -9.83 -12.23 11.00
N ASP A 103 -10.98 -12.88 11.21
CA ASP A 103 -11.68 -12.90 12.50
C ASP A 103 -11.20 -14.07 13.37
N GLY A 104 -10.71 -13.77 14.57
CA GLY A 104 -10.10 -14.79 15.45
C GLY A 104 -8.79 -15.41 14.94
N LYS A 105 -8.26 -14.91 13.83
CA LYS A 105 -7.05 -15.37 13.13
C LYS A 105 -6.12 -14.19 12.86
N ASN A 106 -4.93 -14.43 12.31
CA ASN A 106 -3.94 -13.39 12.05
C ASN A 106 -3.15 -13.62 10.75
N ALA A 107 -2.17 -12.76 10.49
CA ALA A 107 -1.36 -12.83 9.27
C ALA A 107 -0.59 -14.14 9.11
N LYS A 108 -0.18 -14.76 10.23
CA LYS A 108 0.48 -16.07 10.22
C LYS A 108 -0.46 -17.13 9.67
N ASP A 109 -1.71 -17.16 10.13
CA ASP A 109 -2.70 -18.13 9.63
C ASP A 109 -2.93 -17.98 8.11
N VAL A 110 -2.91 -16.75 7.58
CA VAL A 110 -3.01 -16.50 6.12
C VAL A 110 -1.82 -17.10 5.36
N VAL A 111 -0.59 -16.91 5.86
CA VAL A 111 0.61 -17.51 5.26
C VAL A 111 0.55 -19.03 5.37
N ASP A 112 0.18 -19.55 6.55
CA ASP A 112 0.10 -20.98 6.83
C ASP A 112 -0.90 -21.68 5.88
N VAL A 113 -2.06 -21.06 5.60
CA VAL A 113 -3.02 -21.55 4.59
C VAL A 113 -2.36 -21.67 3.22
N LEU A 114 -1.72 -20.60 2.74
CA LEU A 114 -1.12 -20.59 1.40
C LEU A 114 0.03 -21.59 1.28
N THR A 115 0.92 -21.66 2.27
CA THR A 115 2.06 -22.59 2.24
C THR A 115 1.63 -24.04 2.43
N SER A 116 0.60 -24.32 3.24
CA SER A 116 0.07 -25.69 3.39
C SER A 116 -0.57 -26.16 2.09
N LEU A 117 -1.31 -25.28 1.39
CA LEU A 117 -1.87 -25.62 0.09
C LEU A 117 -0.80 -25.89 -0.96
N CYS A 118 0.29 -25.11 -0.98
CA CYS A 118 1.43 -25.42 -1.84
C CYS A 118 1.98 -26.83 -1.56
N ASP A 119 2.18 -27.20 -0.30
CA ASP A 119 2.68 -28.53 0.09
C ASP A 119 1.71 -29.65 -0.29
N GLU A 120 0.42 -29.50 0.03
CA GLU A 120 -0.64 -30.46 -0.31
C GLU A 120 -0.78 -30.68 -1.82
N LEU A 121 -0.57 -29.61 -2.62
CA LEU A 121 -0.61 -29.65 -4.08
C LEU A 121 0.74 -30.04 -4.72
N GLY A 122 1.73 -30.44 -3.92
CA GLY A 122 3.03 -30.92 -4.41
C GLY A 122 3.91 -29.85 -5.07
N GLN A 123 3.76 -28.58 -4.66
CA GLN A 123 4.57 -27.47 -5.15
C GLN A 123 5.88 -27.36 -4.35
N ASP A 124 6.99 -27.16 -5.05
CA ASP A 124 8.31 -27.13 -4.43
C ASP A 124 8.64 -25.70 -3.94
N LEU A 125 8.61 -25.46 -2.63
CA LEU A 125 9.00 -24.17 -2.02
C LEU A 125 10.45 -24.20 -1.49
N LEU A 126 11.36 -23.50 -2.18
CA LEU A 126 12.76 -23.39 -1.82
C LEU A 126 13.05 -22.05 -1.15
N LEU A 127 13.19 -22.08 0.18
CA LEU A 127 13.62 -20.94 0.99
C LEU A 127 15.14 -20.78 1.00
N ASN A 128 15.60 -19.57 1.36
CA ASN A 128 17.01 -19.17 1.30
C ASN A 128 17.64 -19.38 -0.11
N ALA A 129 16.82 -19.29 -1.15
CA ALA A 129 17.19 -19.44 -2.54
C ALA A 129 17.24 -18.05 -3.20
N ASN A 130 18.43 -17.48 -3.30
CA ASN A 130 18.65 -16.16 -3.89
C ASN A 130 18.83 -16.30 -5.40
N VAL A 131 17.83 -15.89 -6.18
CA VAL A 131 17.94 -15.86 -7.65
C VAL A 131 18.94 -14.80 -8.08
N LEU A 132 19.88 -15.21 -8.93
CA LEU A 132 20.93 -14.38 -9.50
C LEU A 132 20.56 -13.91 -10.90
N ASP A 133 20.04 -14.82 -11.72
CA ASP A 133 19.80 -14.57 -13.13
C ASP A 133 18.62 -15.41 -13.67
N VAL A 134 17.98 -14.88 -14.71
CA VAL A 134 16.98 -15.56 -15.54
C VAL A 134 17.38 -15.34 -17.00
N VAL A 135 17.82 -16.41 -17.65
CA VAL A 135 18.32 -16.40 -19.02
C VAL A 135 17.29 -17.04 -19.93
N LYS A 136 16.89 -16.33 -20.99
CA LYS A 136 16.04 -16.89 -22.03
C LYS A 136 16.85 -17.91 -22.86
N LEU A 137 16.30 -19.10 -23.01
CA LEU A 137 16.83 -20.15 -23.88
C LEU A 137 16.02 -20.23 -25.19
N ASP A 138 16.51 -21.01 -26.17
CA ASP A 138 15.75 -21.33 -27.39
C ASP A 138 14.37 -21.91 -27.03
N GLU A 139 14.34 -22.81 -26.03
CA GLU A 139 13.13 -23.37 -25.45
C GLU A 139 13.08 -23.10 -23.93
N GLY A 140 12.13 -22.28 -23.49
CA GLY A 140 11.96 -21.94 -22.07
C GLY A 140 13.01 -20.98 -21.52
N PHE A 141 13.41 -21.20 -20.27
CA PHE A 141 14.29 -20.35 -19.49
C PHE A 141 15.20 -21.18 -18.59
N GLU A 142 16.38 -20.63 -18.32
CA GLU A 142 17.28 -21.05 -17.25
C GLU A 142 17.18 -20.05 -16.10
N VAL A 143 17.03 -20.54 -14.87
CA VAL A 143 17.02 -19.72 -13.64
C VAL A 143 18.21 -20.14 -12.77
N GLN A 144 19.13 -19.21 -12.57
CA GLN A 144 20.33 -19.41 -11.76
C GLN A 144 20.09 -18.85 -10.37
N TYR A 145 20.36 -19.63 -9.33
CA TYR A 145 20.19 -19.20 -7.94
C TYR A 145 21.25 -19.78 -7.01
N GLU A 146 21.47 -19.09 -5.89
CA GLU A 146 22.34 -19.54 -4.80
C GLU A 146 21.50 -20.00 -3.61
N LYS A 147 21.90 -21.12 -3.01
CA LYS A 147 21.34 -21.62 -1.74
C LYS A 147 22.47 -22.14 -0.87
N GLY A 148 22.75 -21.44 0.23
CA GLY A 148 24.02 -21.62 0.95
C GLY A 148 25.19 -21.18 0.07
N ASP A 149 26.25 -21.98 0.02
CA ASP A 149 27.43 -21.72 -0.83
C ASP A 149 27.33 -22.39 -2.22
N GLU A 150 26.18 -23.00 -2.53
CA GLU A 150 25.98 -23.75 -3.77
C GLU A 150 25.25 -22.92 -4.83
N ARG A 151 25.79 -22.94 -6.06
CA ARG A 151 25.12 -22.42 -7.25
C ARG A 151 24.32 -23.52 -7.93
N ASN A 152 23.07 -23.21 -8.19
CA ASN A 152 22.09 -24.14 -8.72
C ASN A 152 21.45 -23.55 -9.98
N ILE A 153 20.97 -24.45 -10.85
CA ILE A 153 20.30 -24.11 -12.10
C ILE A 153 19.01 -24.90 -12.18
N LEU A 154 17.92 -24.23 -12.56
CA LEU A 154 16.65 -24.86 -12.90
C LEU A 154 16.19 -24.38 -14.28
N THR A 155 15.43 -25.22 -14.97
CA THR A 155 14.88 -24.94 -16.29
C THR A 155 13.37 -25.11 -16.31
N ALA A 156 12.67 -24.19 -16.95
CA ALA A 156 11.21 -24.27 -17.14
C ALA A 156 10.76 -23.56 -18.42
N SER A 157 9.56 -23.90 -18.90
CA SER A 157 8.97 -23.21 -20.05
C SER A 157 8.63 -21.75 -19.74
N LYS A 158 8.29 -21.48 -18.48
CA LYS A 158 7.79 -20.19 -18.01
C LYS A 158 8.48 -19.76 -16.73
N VAL A 159 8.66 -18.44 -16.57
CA VAL A 159 9.20 -17.81 -15.36
C VAL A 159 8.27 -16.69 -14.92
N ILE A 160 7.91 -16.70 -13.64
CA ILE A 160 7.07 -15.70 -13.01
C ILE A 160 7.93 -14.88 -12.05
N VAL A 161 7.97 -13.57 -12.26
CA VAL A 161 8.68 -12.63 -11.40
C VAL A 161 7.69 -11.98 -10.44
N ALA A 162 7.66 -12.46 -9.21
CA ALA A 162 6.75 -12.03 -8.14
C ALA A 162 7.54 -11.48 -6.92
N THR A 163 8.67 -10.82 -7.16
CA THR A 163 9.62 -10.39 -6.11
C THR A 163 9.18 -9.16 -5.31
N GLY A 164 8.03 -8.57 -5.64
CA GLY A 164 7.50 -7.36 -5.01
C GLY A 164 8.30 -6.10 -5.33
N GLY A 165 8.07 -5.04 -4.54
CA GLY A 165 8.74 -3.75 -4.67
C GLY A 165 9.89 -3.53 -3.69
N LEU A 166 10.42 -2.31 -3.70
CA LEU A 166 11.56 -1.86 -2.89
C LEU A 166 11.32 -1.65 -1.36
N PRO A 167 10.08 -1.46 -0.85
CA PRO A 167 9.88 -1.20 0.57
C PRO A 167 10.31 -2.31 1.50
N ILE A 168 10.88 -1.90 2.64
CA ILE A 168 11.40 -2.70 3.74
C ILE A 168 12.52 -3.67 3.30
N PRO A 169 13.68 -3.16 2.81
CA PRO A 169 14.81 -3.97 2.35
C PRO A 169 15.32 -4.98 3.39
N LYS A 170 15.24 -4.62 4.68
CA LYS A 170 15.62 -5.48 5.81
C LYS A 170 14.83 -6.79 5.88
N MET A 171 13.69 -6.89 5.19
CA MET A 171 12.86 -8.10 5.10
C MET A 171 13.02 -8.85 3.78
N GLY A 172 14.06 -8.55 3.00
CA GLY A 172 14.36 -9.28 1.76
C GLY A 172 13.83 -8.63 0.48
N ALA A 173 13.15 -7.48 0.57
CA ALA A 173 12.80 -6.68 -0.60
C ALA A 173 14.05 -6.36 -1.44
N SER A 174 13.91 -6.44 -2.76
CA SER A 174 15.02 -6.25 -3.69
C SER A 174 14.55 -5.62 -5.00
N ASP A 175 15.49 -5.10 -5.77
CA ASP A 175 15.25 -4.52 -7.09
C ASP A 175 15.36 -5.55 -8.23
N PHE A 176 15.26 -6.86 -7.93
CA PHE A 176 15.48 -7.94 -8.90
C PHE A 176 14.59 -7.80 -10.14
N ALA A 177 13.27 -7.64 -9.96
CA ALA A 177 12.35 -7.47 -11.08
C ALA A 177 12.72 -6.26 -11.96
N LEU A 178 13.11 -5.14 -11.34
CA LEU A 178 13.50 -3.93 -12.05
C LEU A 178 14.81 -4.12 -12.82
N LYS A 179 15.80 -4.80 -12.23
CA LYS A 179 17.07 -5.14 -12.91
C LYS A 179 16.83 -6.07 -14.10
N LEU A 180 15.99 -7.08 -13.91
CA LEU A 180 15.66 -8.04 -14.97
C LEU A 180 14.91 -7.35 -16.11
N ALA A 181 13.93 -6.51 -15.80
CA ALA A 181 13.20 -5.71 -16.77
C ALA A 181 14.13 -4.81 -17.60
N ARG A 182 15.08 -4.09 -16.97
CA ARG A 182 16.07 -3.27 -17.68
C ARG A 182 16.97 -4.09 -18.60
N ARG A 183 17.42 -5.27 -18.16
CA ARG A 183 18.26 -6.15 -18.98
C ARG A 183 17.55 -6.59 -20.25
N TYR A 184 16.25 -6.84 -20.14
CA TYR A 184 15.39 -7.20 -21.25
C TYR A 184 14.77 -6.00 -21.98
N GLU A 185 15.29 -4.78 -21.74
CA GLU A 185 14.88 -3.56 -22.42
C GLU A 185 13.36 -3.30 -22.32
N LEU A 186 12.78 -3.64 -21.16
CA LEU A 186 11.43 -3.28 -20.78
C LEU A 186 11.42 -1.90 -20.15
N ASN A 187 10.39 -1.11 -20.46
CA ASN A 187 10.15 0.16 -19.80
C ASN A 187 9.82 -0.04 -18.31
N ILE A 188 10.24 0.93 -17.51
CA ILE A 188 9.97 0.99 -16.07
C ILE A 188 9.45 2.39 -15.75
N VAL A 189 8.24 2.45 -15.19
CA VAL A 189 7.66 3.69 -14.65
C VAL A 189 8.44 4.08 -13.40
N GLU A 190 8.75 5.37 -13.28
CA GLU A 190 9.61 5.89 -12.20
C GLU A 190 9.09 5.48 -10.83
N THR A 191 9.96 4.81 -10.06
CA THR A 191 9.58 4.25 -8.76
C THR A 191 9.71 5.27 -7.66
N ALA A 192 8.74 5.33 -6.75
CA ALA A 192 8.80 6.17 -5.55
C ALA A 192 8.22 5.45 -4.32
N PRO A 193 8.64 5.83 -3.10
CA PRO A 193 7.95 5.44 -1.86
C PRO A 193 6.48 5.89 -1.89
N ALA A 194 5.57 5.01 -1.48
CA ALA A 194 4.14 5.29 -1.40
C ALA A 194 3.55 4.65 -0.13
N LEU A 195 2.40 5.17 0.31
CA LEU A 195 1.86 4.85 1.63
C LEU A 195 2.93 5.06 2.71
N VAL A 196 3.55 6.23 2.68
CA VAL A 196 4.74 6.58 3.45
C VAL A 196 4.49 7.85 4.26
N PRO A 197 5.00 7.94 5.49
CA PRO A 197 4.87 9.18 6.24
C PRO A 197 5.66 10.34 5.63
N LEU A 198 5.17 11.55 5.87
CA LEU A 198 5.72 12.79 5.34
C LEU A 198 6.48 13.56 6.43
N THR A 199 7.61 14.15 6.07
CA THR A 199 8.51 14.84 6.99
C THR A 199 8.29 16.34 6.97
N ILE A 200 8.46 16.97 8.13
CA ILE A 200 8.45 18.43 8.28
C ILE A 200 9.78 18.86 8.90
N THR A 201 10.40 19.89 8.32
CA THR A 201 11.71 20.40 8.75
C THR A 201 11.71 21.92 8.79
N GLY A 202 12.68 22.50 9.50
CA GLY A 202 12.91 23.95 9.48
C GLY A 202 11.98 24.70 10.42
N LYS A 203 11.52 25.90 10.04
CA LYS A 203 10.85 26.83 10.96
C LYS A 203 9.56 26.30 11.62
N ASP A 204 8.91 25.32 11.01
CA ASP A 204 7.66 24.76 11.54
C ASP A 204 7.87 23.45 12.31
N GLU A 205 9.07 22.86 12.27
CA GLU A 205 9.40 21.56 12.87
C GLU A 205 9.03 21.48 14.36
N GLU A 206 9.39 22.48 15.16
CA GLU A 206 9.09 22.52 16.58
C GLU A 206 7.57 22.47 16.86
N TRP A 207 6.77 23.12 16.01
CA TRP A 207 5.31 23.14 16.18
C TRP A 207 4.67 21.78 15.89
N TYR A 208 5.16 21.03 14.92
CA TYR A 208 4.69 19.67 14.66
C TYR A 208 5.23 18.68 15.70
N ALA A 209 6.51 18.81 16.09
CA ALA A 209 7.16 17.92 17.04
C ALA A 209 6.50 17.98 18.42
N GLN A 210 6.14 19.17 18.90
CA GLN A 210 5.41 19.29 20.16
C GLN A 210 4.06 18.56 20.12
N LEU A 211 3.42 18.41 18.96
CA LEU A 211 2.15 17.69 18.79
C LEU A 211 2.31 16.17 18.69
N SER A 212 3.53 15.63 18.72
CA SER A 212 3.78 14.19 18.60
C SER A 212 2.85 13.34 19.49
N GLY A 213 2.27 12.30 18.88
CA GLY A 213 1.30 11.40 19.48
C GLY A 213 -0.16 11.87 19.41
N ASN A 214 -0.42 13.09 18.91
CA ASN A 214 -1.78 13.57 18.71
C ASN A 214 -2.37 13.08 17.39
N THR A 215 -3.66 12.75 17.39
CA THR A 215 -4.39 12.26 16.22
C THR A 215 -5.62 13.13 15.98
N ILE A 216 -5.90 13.46 14.72
CA ILE A 216 -7.06 14.26 14.31
C ILE A 216 -7.71 13.60 13.09
N PHE A 217 -9.02 13.40 13.15
CA PHE A 217 -9.79 13.03 11.97
C PHE A 217 -9.91 14.25 11.05
N CYS A 218 -9.42 14.12 9.82
CA CYS A 218 -9.34 15.22 8.86
C CYS A 218 -9.53 14.73 7.43
N GLU A 219 -9.83 15.66 6.52
CA GLU A 219 -9.62 15.43 5.10
C GLU A 219 -8.25 15.97 4.69
N VAL A 220 -7.45 15.16 3.99
CA VAL A 220 -6.17 15.59 3.42
C VAL A 220 -6.26 15.51 1.90
N SER A 221 -5.89 16.58 1.21
CA SER A 221 -6.05 16.70 -0.24
C SER A 221 -4.81 17.23 -0.97
N THR A 222 -4.70 16.81 -2.23
CA THR A 222 -3.89 17.43 -3.29
C THR A 222 -4.83 18.08 -4.32
N GLU A 223 -4.28 18.58 -5.42
CA GLU A 223 -5.10 19.03 -6.56
C GLU A 223 -5.84 17.88 -7.26
N GLU A 224 -5.44 16.63 -7.01
CA GLU A 224 -5.93 15.45 -7.73
C GLU A 224 -6.96 14.65 -6.92
N ILE A 225 -6.81 14.57 -5.60
CA ILE A 225 -7.60 13.66 -4.76
C ILE A 225 -7.64 14.12 -3.29
N SER A 226 -8.62 13.64 -2.54
CA SER A 226 -8.72 13.80 -1.09
C SER A 226 -9.01 12.48 -0.36
N PHE A 227 -8.62 12.41 0.92
CA PHE A 227 -8.86 11.27 1.80
C PHE A 227 -9.27 11.73 3.20
N GLU A 228 -10.41 11.23 3.68
CA GLU A 228 -10.88 11.42 5.05
C GLU A 228 -10.42 10.28 5.97
N GLU A 229 -9.50 10.59 6.87
CA GLU A 229 -9.13 9.71 7.99
C GLU A 229 -8.27 10.48 9.01
N ASN A 230 -7.95 9.79 10.09
CA ASN A 230 -6.98 10.16 11.10
C ASN A 230 -5.60 10.47 10.51
N LEU A 231 -5.17 11.70 10.73
CA LEU A 231 -3.78 12.13 10.67
C LEU A 231 -3.13 11.96 12.04
N LEU A 232 -1.88 11.53 12.07
CA LEU A 232 -1.06 11.40 13.27
C LEU A 232 0.12 12.38 13.22
N PHE A 233 0.27 13.21 14.24
CA PHE A 233 1.46 14.02 14.46
C PHE A 233 2.59 13.18 15.07
N THR A 234 3.81 13.35 14.56
CA THR A 234 5.01 12.66 15.03
C THR A 234 6.15 13.65 15.28
N HIS A 235 7.19 13.21 15.98
CA HIS A 235 8.36 14.03 16.28
C HIS A 235 9.15 14.49 15.04
N TRP A 236 8.91 13.94 13.85
CA TRP A 236 9.59 14.33 12.59
C TRP A 236 8.62 14.80 11.48
N GLY A 237 7.31 14.87 11.75
CA GLY A 237 6.31 15.24 10.74
C GLY A 237 4.98 14.53 10.91
N LEU A 238 4.42 14.06 9.81
CA LEU A 238 3.04 13.60 9.69
C LEU A 238 2.95 12.13 9.27
N SER A 239 2.02 11.41 9.85
CA SER A 239 1.70 10.00 9.57
C SER A 239 0.19 9.79 9.73
N GLY A 240 -0.25 8.54 9.88
CA GLY A 240 -1.66 8.17 10.00
C GLY A 240 -2.30 7.90 8.64
N PRO A 241 -3.42 7.16 8.58
CA PRO A 241 -3.99 6.68 7.33
C PRO A 241 -4.22 7.75 6.26
N SER A 242 -4.69 8.96 6.61
CA SER A 242 -4.90 10.03 5.63
C SER A 242 -3.60 10.52 4.99
N ILE A 243 -2.51 10.62 5.78
CA ILE A 243 -1.19 10.99 5.27
C ILE A 243 -0.56 9.86 4.45
N LEU A 244 -0.70 8.62 4.89
CA LEU A 244 -0.21 7.48 4.10
C LEU A 244 -0.92 7.45 2.74
N GLN A 245 -2.25 7.58 2.70
CA GLN A 245 -3.00 7.64 1.44
C GLN A 245 -2.52 8.77 0.53
N ILE A 246 -2.49 10.01 1.05
CA ILE A 246 -2.15 11.18 0.21
C ILE A 246 -0.69 11.16 -0.26
N SER A 247 0.22 10.50 0.48
CA SER A 247 1.63 10.41 0.11
C SER A 247 1.85 9.77 -1.27
N SER A 248 0.95 8.87 -1.68
CA SER A 248 1.00 8.20 -2.98
C SER A 248 0.70 9.14 -4.15
N PHE A 249 0.04 10.28 -3.89
CA PHE A 249 -0.29 11.32 -4.87
C PHE A 249 0.57 12.57 -4.71
N TRP A 250 1.15 12.78 -3.53
CA TRP A 250 2.09 13.87 -3.29
C TRP A 250 3.37 13.75 -4.14
N ARG A 251 4.02 14.88 -4.42
CA ARG A 251 5.31 14.97 -5.10
C ARG A 251 6.21 15.98 -4.38
N PRO A 252 7.55 15.78 -4.37
CA PRO A 252 8.48 16.73 -3.77
C PRO A 252 8.24 18.18 -4.21
N GLY A 253 8.26 19.10 -3.25
CA GLY A 253 8.02 20.53 -3.49
C GLY A 253 6.54 20.95 -3.57
N LYS A 254 5.59 20.01 -3.60
CA LYS A 254 4.14 20.29 -3.58
C LYS A 254 3.59 20.43 -2.16
N THR A 255 2.44 21.11 -2.06
CA THR A 255 1.69 21.33 -0.83
C THR A 255 0.51 20.37 -0.76
N ILE A 256 0.17 19.93 0.45
CA ILE A 256 -1.10 19.29 0.78
C ILE A 256 -1.96 20.27 1.56
N THR A 257 -3.29 20.14 1.42
CA THR A 257 -4.26 20.91 2.20
C THR A 257 -4.95 19.97 3.18
N ILE A 258 -5.13 20.42 4.42
CA ILE A 258 -5.77 19.64 5.47
C ILE A 258 -7.00 20.40 5.95
N ASN A 259 -8.17 19.81 5.79
CA ASN A 259 -9.39 20.23 6.46
C ASN A 259 -9.44 19.50 7.81
N LEU A 260 -9.09 20.22 8.88
CA LEU A 260 -9.03 19.73 10.25
C LEU A 260 -10.42 19.58 10.89
N LEU A 261 -11.49 19.98 10.20
CA LEU A 261 -12.86 19.88 10.68
C LEU A 261 -13.79 19.52 9.50
N PRO A 262 -13.64 18.34 8.87
CA PRO A 262 -14.29 18.05 7.60
C PRO A 262 -15.82 17.93 7.68
N HIS A 263 -16.36 17.64 8.87
CA HIS A 263 -17.80 17.39 9.05
C HIS A 263 -18.60 18.57 9.58
N TYR A 264 -17.95 19.71 9.86
CA TYR A 264 -18.61 20.89 10.41
C TYR A 264 -18.11 22.17 9.73
N ASP A 265 -18.98 23.16 9.56
CA ASP A 265 -18.55 24.51 9.20
C ASP A 265 -18.27 25.31 10.50
N VAL A 266 -17.01 25.67 10.72
CA VAL A 266 -16.63 26.40 11.94
C VAL A 266 -17.33 27.76 12.06
N THR A 267 -17.65 28.40 10.94
CA THR A 267 -18.33 29.70 10.94
C THR A 267 -19.74 29.54 11.49
N VAL A 268 -20.45 28.50 11.05
CA VAL A 268 -21.78 28.17 11.56
C VAL A 268 -21.73 27.84 13.04
N LEU A 269 -20.77 27.00 13.47
CA LEU A 269 -20.59 26.65 14.88
C LEU A 269 -20.35 27.89 15.76
N ILE A 270 -19.54 28.84 15.28
CA ILE A 270 -19.26 30.08 16.00
C ILE A 270 -20.52 30.96 16.09
N GLU A 271 -21.27 31.13 15.00
CA GLU A 271 -22.49 31.96 15.01
C GLU A 271 -23.61 31.34 15.86
N GLU A 272 -23.71 30.01 15.91
CA GLU A 272 -24.63 29.31 16.81
C GLU A 272 -24.22 29.50 18.27
N GLU A 273 -22.94 29.32 18.59
CA GLU A 273 -22.44 29.50 19.95
C GLU A 273 -22.58 30.95 20.43
N ARG A 274 -22.44 31.94 19.54
CA ARG A 274 -22.70 33.35 19.88
C ARG A 274 -24.11 33.58 20.44
N LYS A 275 -25.11 32.89 19.89
CA LYS A 275 -26.52 33.00 20.31
C LYS A 275 -26.78 32.30 21.65
N ILE A 276 -26.04 31.21 21.92
CA ILE A 276 -26.22 30.39 23.12
C ILE A 276 -25.41 30.96 24.29
N ASN A 277 -24.09 31.08 24.11
CA ASN A 277 -23.16 31.52 25.15
C ASN A 277 -21.91 32.18 24.55
N GLY A 278 -22.06 33.34 23.92
CA GLY A 278 -20.94 34.06 23.31
C GLY A 278 -19.82 34.50 24.27
N LYS A 279 -19.98 34.35 25.59
CA LYS A 279 -18.94 34.69 26.58
C LYS A 279 -17.86 33.61 26.73
N ILE A 280 -18.05 32.41 26.19
CA ILE A 280 -17.00 31.39 26.23
C ILE A 280 -15.83 31.78 25.32
N LEU A 281 -14.64 31.28 25.65
CA LEU A 281 -13.45 31.47 24.82
C LEU A 281 -13.49 30.59 23.57
N LEU A 282 -12.83 31.03 22.50
CA LEU A 282 -12.65 30.21 21.30
C LEU A 282 -11.95 28.87 21.62
N SER A 283 -10.95 28.88 22.50
CA SER A 283 -10.33 27.64 23.02
C SER A 283 -11.33 26.66 23.62
N THR A 284 -12.33 27.15 24.36
CA THR A 284 -13.37 26.30 24.96
C THR A 284 -14.26 25.68 23.89
N LEU A 285 -14.61 26.43 22.84
CA LEU A 285 -15.38 25.91 21.71
C LEU A 285 -14.60 24.84 20.93
N LEU A 286 -13.34 25.12 20.58
CA LEU A 286 -12.48 24.19 19.85
C LEU A 286 -12.13 22.94 20.67
N GLY A 287 -12.04 23.06 21.99
CA GLY A 287 -11.85 21.92 22.91
C GLY A 287 -12.98 20.89 22.90
N ARG A 288 -14.11 21.17 22.23
CA ARG A 288 -15.18 20.18 21.99
C ARG A 288 -14.85 19.20 20.86
N PHE A 289 -13.94 19.59 19.95
CA PHE A 289 -13.56 18.81 18.77
C PHE A 289 -12.13 18.28 18.85
N TYR A 290 -11.26 19.01 19.55
CA TYR A 290 -9.84 18.70 19.61
C TYR A 290 -9.35 18.45 21.04
N THR A 291 -8.25 17.71 21.14
CA THR A 291 -7.53 17.59 22.41
C THR A 291 -7.02 18.95 22.86
N ARG A 292 -6.91 19.15 24.18
CA ARG A 292 -6.33 20.37 24.77
C ARG A 292 -4.96 20.72 24.17
N LYS A 293 -4.10 19.70 24.02
CA LYS A 293 -2.76 19.85 23.46
C LYS A 293 -2.78 20.47 22.04
N PHE A 294 -3.68 19.98 21.19
CA PHE A 294 -3.84 20.53 19.85
C PHE A 294 -4.46 21.92 19.87
N THR A 295 -5.54 22.10 20.63
CA THR A 295 -6.18 23.41 20.78
C THR A 295 -5.18 24.45 21.22
N ASP A 296 -4.39 24.20 22.27
CA ASP A 296 -3.38 25.15 22.78
C ASP A 296 -2.33 25.48 21.70
N ALA A 297 -1.87 24.48 20.94
CA ALA A 297 -0.90 24.68 19.85
C ALA A 297 -1.45 25.53 18.70
N MET A 298 -2.77 25.49 18.46
CA MET A 298 -3.43 26.35 17.46
C MET A 298 -3.40 27.83 17.86
N GLY A 299 -3.00 28.17 19.08
CA GLY A 299 -2.80 29.56 19.53
C GLY A 299 -1.71 30.29 18.75
N LYS A 300 -0.81 29.56 18.06
CA LYS A 300 0.13 30.12 17.08
C LYS A 300 -0.60 30.82 15.92
N PHE A 301 -1.81 30.37 15.58
CA PHE A 301 -2.56 30.80 14.39
C PHE A 301 -3.90 31.46 14.71
N LEU A 302 -4.50 31.14 15.87
CA LEU A 302 -5.88 31.49 16.20
C LEU A 302 -5.96 32.31 17.51
N PRO A 303 -6.92 33.25 17.62
CA PRO A 303 -7.10 34.07 18.83
C PRO A 303 -7.89 33.31 19.92
N LEU A 304 -7.26 32.31 20.53
CA LEU A 304 -7.92 31.35 21.44
C LEU A 304 -8.45 31.93 22.75
N ASP A 305 -7.93 33.09 23.14
CA ASP A 305 -8.27 33.86 24.33
C ASP A 305 -9.41 34.87 24.09
N LYS A 306 -9.84 35.06 22.83
CA LYS A 306 -11.03 35.86 22.54
C LYS A 306 -12.29 35.10 22.91
N GLN A 307 -13.26 35.84 23.46
CA GLN A 307 -14.62 35.36 23.58
C GLN A 307 -15.25 35.23 22.20
N VAL A 308 -16.10 34.21 22.02
CA VAL A 308 -16.82 33.94 20.77
C VAL A 308 -17.64 35.14 20.28
N ALA A 309 -18.25 35.90 21.21
CA ALA A 309 -18.98 37.14 20.91
C ALA A 309 -18.09 38.28 20.38
N ASN A 310 -16.80 38.26 20.68
CA ASN A 310 -15.84 39.31 20.32
C ASN A 310 -15.03 38.98 19.06
N LEU A 311 -15.26 37.83 18.43
CA LEU A 311 -14.62 37.46 17.17
C LEU A 311 -15.11 38.41 16.07
N THR A 312 -14.18 39.05 15.37
CA THR A 312 -14.47 39.92 14.22
C THR A 312 -14.66 39.10 12.95
N LYS A 313 -15.14 39.74 11.88
CA LYS A 313 -15.18 39.10 10.55
C LYS A 313 -13.80 38.60 10.09
N ALA A 314 -12.75 39.38 10.33
CA ALA A 314 -11.38 38.99 10.00
C ALA A 314 -10.88 37.80 10.84
N ASP A 315 -11.33 37.70 12.11
CA ASP A 315 -11.04 36.51 12.92
C ASP A 315 -11.74 35.27 12.34
N LEU A 316 -13.01 35.39 11.93
CA LEU A 316 -13.75 34.28 11.31
C LEU A 316 -13.10 33.79 10.01
N GLU A 317 -12.67 34.72 9.14
CA GLU A 317 -11.96 34.39 7.91
C GLU A 317 -10.64 33.65 8.20
N THR A 318 -9.87 34.11 9.19
CA THR A 318 -8.64 33.43 9.63
C THR A 318 -8.94 32.03 10.19
N ILE A 319 -9.94 31.91 11.07
CA ILE A 319 -10.32 30.62 11.69
C ILE A 319 -10.77 29.63 10.62
N HIS A 320 -11.64 30.05 9.71
CA HIS A 320 -12.10 29.23 8.59
C HIS A 320 -10.92 28.74 7.75
N LYS A 321 -10.05 29.66 7.31
CA LYS A 321 -8.87 29.30 6.50
C LYS A 321 -7.94 28.34 7.21
N ILE A 322 -7.69 28.55 8.50
CA ILE A 322 -6.78 27.69 9.26
C ILE A 322 -7.38 26.31 9.54
N LEU A 323 -8.67 26.20 9.81
CA LEU A 323 -9.29 24.91 10.13
C LEU A 323 -9.74 24.13 8.91
N HIS A 324 -10.13 24.78 7.81
CA HIS A 324 -10.61 24.11 6.61
C HIS A 324 -9.58 24.06 5.47
N GLU A 325 -8.58 24.94 5.49
CA GLU A 325 -7.57 25.04 4.43
C GLU A 325 -6.14 25.04 5.01
N PHE A 326 -5.86 24.18 6.00
CA PHE A 326 -4.54 24.15 6.63
C PHE A 326 -3.48 23.64 5.64
N ARG A 327 -2.69 24.56 5.07
CA ARG A 327 -1.70 24.23 4.04
C ARG A 327 -0.38 23.78 4.66
N VAL A 328 0.09 22.60 4.24
CA VAL A 328 1.35 22.01 4.68
C VAL A 328 2.24 21.75 3.47
N LYS A 329 3.50 22.16 3.53
CA LYS A 329 4.51 21.81 2.52
C LYS A 329 5.50 20.81 3.14
N PRO A 330 5.30 19.49 2.93
CA PRO A 330 6.27 18.50 3.37
C PRO A 330 7.66 18.74 2.79
N ALA A 331 8.69 18.44 3.59
CA ALA A 331 10.08 18.52 3.17
C ALA A 331 10.50 17.32 2.30
N GLY A 332 9.89 16.16 2.55
CA GLY A 332 10.22 14.87 1.96
C GLY A 332 9.35 13.78 2.56
N ASP A 333 9.57 12.53 2.16
CA ASP A 333 8.99 11.35 2.80
C ASP A 333 10.05 10.54 3.58
N LYS A 334 9.60 9.52 4.32
CA LYS A 334 10.48 8.67 5.14
C LYS A 334 11.21 7.55 4.36
N GLY A 335 11.08 7.50 3.04
CA GLY A 335 11.75 6.54 2.18
C GLY A 335 11.24 5.10 2.30
N TYR A 336 11.87 4.19 1.54
CA TYR A 336 11.49 2.77 1.47
C TYR A 336 11.63 2.00 2.78
N ASP A 337 12.40 2.50 3.76
CA ASP A 337 12.47 1.91 5.09
C ASP A 337 11.17 2.04 5.89
N LYS A 338 10.29 2.97 5.49
CA LYS A 338 9.02 3.28 6.17
C LYS A 338 7.80 3.27 5.25
N ALA A 339 7.99 3.22 3.94
CA ALA A 339 6.91 3.02 2.99
C ALA A 339 6.27 1.64 3.15
N GLU A 340 4.96 1.55 2.92
CA GLU A 340 4.27 0.26 2.85
C GLU A 340 4.41 -0.36 1.45
N VAL A 341 4.39 0.48 0.41
CA VAL A 341 4.42 0.05 -1.00
C VAL A 341 5.30 0.94 -1.88
N MET A 342 5.66 0.42 -3.04
CA MET A 342 6.28 1.16 -4.14
C MET A 342 5.21 1.62 -5.13
N ARG A 343 5.24 2.91 -5.50
CA ARG A 343 4.59 3.39 -6.74
C ARG A 343 5.54 3.24 -7.91
N GLY A 344 5.03 3.02 -9.12
CA GLY A 344 5.84 2.72 -10.30
C GLY A 344 6.16 1.23 -10.38
N GLY A 345 7.03 0.85 -11.30
CA GLY A 345 7.39 -0.55 -11.52
C GLY A 345 7.56 -0.88 -12.99
N ILE A 346 7.48 -2.17 -13.33
CA ILE A 346 7.43 -2.59 -14.74
C ILE A 346 6.23 -1.91 -15.39
N ASP A 347 6.50 -1.23 -16.50
CA ASP A 347 5.48 -0.54 -17.28
C ASP A 347 4.42 -1.55 -17.74
N THR A 348 3.16 -1.24 -17.42
CA THR A 348 2.01 -2.09 -17.73
C THR A 348 1.78 -2.23 -19.23
N ASP A 349 2.28 -1.29 -20.05
CA ASP A 349 2.22 -1.40 -21.50
C ASP A 349 3.20 -2.44 -22.07
N GLU A 350 4.16 -2.93 -21.29
CA GLU A 350 5.02 -4.07 -21.64
C GLU A 350 4.33 -5.42 -21.39
N LEU A 351 3.21 -5.42 -20.68
CA LEU A 351 2.52 -6.62 -20.22
C LEU A 351 1.15 -6.79 -20.87
N SER A 352 0.74 -8.03 -21.08
CA SER A 352 -0.64 -8.37 -21.43
C SER A 352 -1.55 -8.16 -20.22
N SER A 353 -2.52 -7.25 -20.30
CA SER A 353 -3.51 -7.06 -19.21
C SER A 353 -4.36 -8.31 -18.95
N LYS A 354 -4.49 -9.20 -19.95
CA LYS A 354 -5.28 -10.42 -19.84
C LYS A 354 -4.54 -11.54 -19.11
N THR A 355 -3.23 -11.63 -19.28
CA THR A 355 -2.43 -12.80 -18.86
C THR A 355 -1.24 -12.47 -17.95
N MET A 356 -0.89 -11.18 -17.82
CA MET A 356 0.34 -10.68 -17.16
C MET A 356 1.65 -11.10 -17.82
N GLU A 357 1.58 -11.72 -19.00
CA GLU A 357 2.76 -12.12 -19.78
C GLU A 357 3.45 -10.91 -20.41
N CYS A 358 4.78 -10.93 -20.42
CA CYS A 358 5.60 -9.96 -21.12
C CYS A 358 5.36 -10.07 -22.63
N LYS A 359 4.98 -8.96 -23.27
CA LYS A 359 4.70 -8.91 -24.71
C LYS A 359 5.94 -9.18 -25.56
N LYS A 360 7.12 -8.78 -25.08
CA LYS A 360 8.40 -8.93 -25.79
C LYS A 360 9.03 -10.31 -25.58
N ILE A 361 8.74 -10.97 -24.44
CA ILE A 361 9.41 -12.21 -24.04
C ILE A 361 8.35 -13.24 -23.63
N PRO A 362 7.88 -14.07 -24.57
CA PRO A 362 6.93 -15.12 -24.30
C PRO A 362 7.43 -16.09 -23.21
N GLY A 363 6.54 -16.41 -22.28
CA GLY A 363 6.79 -17.23 -21.10
C GLY A 363 7.37 -16.50 -19.89
N LEU A 364 7.71 -15.21 -20.01
CA LEU A 364 8.12 -14.38 -18.87
C LEU A 364 6.92 -13.57 -18.35
N PHE A 365 6.61 -13.68 -17.05
CA PHE A 365 5.48 -13.01 -16.42
C PHE A 365 5.95 -12.10 -15.28
N PHE A 366 5.21 -11.02 -15.01
CA PHE A 366 5.43 -10.14 -13.87
C PHE A 366 4.11 -9.96 -13.11
N GLY A 367 4.15 -10.01 -11.78
CA GLY A 367 2.93 -9.90 -10.95
C GLY A 367 3.17 -9.32 -9.56
N GLY A 368 2.09 -8.83 -8.95
CA GLY A 368 2.13 -8.14 -7.67
C GLY A 368 2.78 -6.75 -7.76
N GLU A 369 3.45 -6.33 -6.67
CA GLU A 369 3.96 -4.97 -6.46
C GLU A 369 5.15 -4.59 -7.38
N CYS A 370 5.73 -5.51 -8.14
CA CYS A 370 6.78 -5.15 -9.09
C CYS A 370 6.23 -4.45 -10.35
N VAL A 371 4.95 -4.64 -10.66
CA VAL A 371 4.24 -4.01 -11.78
C VAL A 371 3.78 -2.61 -11.37
N ASP A 372 3.73 -1.66 -12.31
CA ASP A 372 3.16 -0.32 -12.10
C ASP A 372 1.63 -0.36 -11.86
N VAL A 373 1.24 -0.93 -10.72
CA VAL A 373 -0.13 -0.99 -10.19
C VAL A 373 -0.03 -0.90 -8.66
N THR A 374 -0.37 0.28 -8.13
CA THR A 374 -0.23 0.57 -6.69
C THR A 374 -1.57 0.90 -6.09
N GLY A 375 -2.06 0.02 -5.22
CA GLY A 375 -3.34 0.21 -4.54
C GLY A 375 -3.26 1.24 -3.42
N TRP A 376 -4.42 1.80 -3.09
CA TRP A 376 -4.61 2.58 -1.87
C TRP A 376 -4.26 1.77 -0.61
N LEU A 377 -4.11 2.47 0.53
CA LEU A 377 -4.10 1.82 1.83
C LEU A 377 -5.44 1.15 2.07
N GLY A 378 -5.42 -0.06 2.65
CA GLY A 378 -6.65 -0.71 3.11
C GLY A 378 -6.93 -2.09 2.52
N GLY A 379 -5.92 -2.82 2.06
CA GLY A 379 -6.06 -4.20 1.56
C GLY A 379 -6.06 -4.32 0.03
N TYR A 380 -6.12 -3.19 -0.68
CA TYR A 380 -6.10 -3.13 -2.14
C TYR A 380 -4.84 -3.77 -2.76
N ASN A 381 -3.66 -3.50 -2.19
CA ASN A 381 -2.40 -4.07 -2.69
C ASN A 381 -2.34 -5.59 -2.60
N PHE A 382 -2.94 -6.18 -1.55
CA PHE A 382 -3.07 -7.63 -1.47
C PHE A 382 -4.09 -8.15 -2.47
N GLN A 383 -5.25 -7.50 -2.62
CA GLN A 383 -6.22 -7.86 -3.66
C GLN A 383 -5.61 -7.87 -5.06
N TRP A 384 -4.77 -6.89 -5.39
CA TRP A 384 -4.00 -6.90 -6.64
C TRP A 384 -3.06 -8.10 -6.73
N ALA A 385 -2.28 -8.36 -5.69
CA ALA A 385 -1.35 -9.50 -5.67
C ALA A 385 -2.08 -10.84 -5.86
N TRP A 386 -3.23 -11.04 -5.24
CA TRP A 386 -4.07 -12.24 -5.42
C TRP A 386 -4.56 -12.36 -6.85
N ALA A 387 -5.16 -11.28 -7.38
CA ALA A 387 -5.74 -11.29 -8.71
C ALA A 387 -4.68 -11.50 -9.79
N SER A 388 -3.54 -10.82 -9.70
CA SER A 388 -2.44 -11.03 -10.65
C SER A 388 -1.84 -12.43 -10.54
N GLY A 389 -1.70 -12.97 -9.32
CA GLY A 389 -1.19 -14.32 -9.10
C GLY A 389 -2.10 -15.38 -9.70
N PHE A 390 -3.43 -15.25 -9.50
CA PHE A 390 -4.43 -16.10 -10.12
C PHE A 390 -4.36 -16.03 -11.66
N VAL A 391 -4.36 -14.83 -12.24
CA VAL A 391 -4.34 -14.65 -13.70
C VAL A 391 -3.10 -15.29 -14.32
N ILE A 392 -1.93 -15.12 -13.71
CA ILE A 392 -0.69 -15.76 -14.19
C ILE A 392 -0.84 -17.28 -14.17
N ALA A 393 -1.38 -17.86 -13.09
CA ALA A 393 -1.55 -19.30 -12.96
C ALA A 393 -2.44 -19.90 -14.06
N GLN A 394 -3.51 -19.21 -14.47
CA GLN A 394 -4.38 -19.64 -15.59
C GLN A 394 -3.65 -19.67 -16.95
N ASN A 395 -2.45 -19.11 -17.02
CA ASN A 395 -1.63 -19.04 -18.23
C ASN A 395 -0.30 -19.79 -18.07
N ILE A 396 -0.16 -20.67 -17.07
CA ILE A 396 0.91 -21.68 -16.95
C ILE A 396 0.50 -22.96 -17.67
#